data_AF-A0A2T4S587-F1
#
_entry.id   AF-A0A2T4S587-F1
#
_cell.length_a   1.000
_cell.length_b   1.000
_cell.length_c   1.000
_cell.angle_alpha   90.00
_cell.angle_beta   90.00
_cell.angle_gamma   90.00
#
_symmetry.space_group_name_H-M   'P 1'
#
loop_
_entity.id
_entity.type
_entity.pdbx_description
1 polymer ?
#
loop_
_entity_poly.entity_id
_entity_poly.type
_entity_poly.pdbx_seq_one_letter_code
_entity_poly.pdbx_strand_id
1 'polypeptide(L)'
;HEVVLKQLDNGRFASKTEAGLFHIAFLLSDVKQLGALIKHLSDEKIPIAGGDHLVSEAIYFNDLEGNGIEVYTDRPSELWQWQNELVVMDTLQLEVTRILTEAKGAKWEGMPADSKIGHLHLKTHDLSASSEFYLQLGFQVASALPQALFLSDQKYHHHIA
;
A
#
# COMPACT_ATOMS: atom_id res chain seq x y z
N HIS A 1 10.75 10.36 -6.45
CA HIS A 1 10.48 10.63 -5.02
C HIS A 1 11.71 10.21 -4.23
N GLU A 2 11.88 10.72 -3.00
CA GLU A 2 13.01 10.35 -2.14
C GLU A 2 12.48 9.88 -0.78
N VAL A 3 12.97 8.74 -0.31
CA VAL A 3 12.76 8.22 1.05
C VAL A 3 14.14 8.11 1.68
N VAL A 4 14.34 8.78 2.80
CA VAL A 4 15.65 8.88 3.45
C VAL A 4 15.63 8.09 4.76
N LEU A 5 16.55 7.15 4.91
CA LEU A 5 16.85 6.54 6.20
C LEU A 5 17.80 7.44 6.98
N LYS A 6 17.32 7.98 8.09
CA LYS A 6 18.11 8.82 8.98
C LYS A 6 18.32 8.11 10.31
N GLN A 7 19.59 7.87 10.66
CA GLN A 7 19.95 7.30 11.94
C GLN A 7 19.49 8.21 13.10
N LEU A 8 18.94 7.59 14.14
CA LEU A 8 18.62 8.22 15.42
C LEU A 8 19.65 7.77 16.46
N ASP A 9 20.44 8.70 17.01
CA ASP A 9 21.50 8.39 17.99
C ASP A 9 20.99 7.74 19.28
N ASN A 10 19.69 7.90 19.59
CA ASN A 10 18.98 7.25 20.69
C ASN A 10 17.65 6.65 20.21
N GLY A 11 17.67 6.00 19.04
CA GLY A 11 16.50 5.36 18.43
C GLY A 11 15.90 4.24 19.28
N ARG A 12 14.61 3.99 19.09
CA ARG A 12 13.87 2.88 19.69
C ARG A 12 12.82 2.37 18.70
N PHE A 13 12.43 1.11 18.83
CA PHE A 13 11.28 0.57 18.11
C PHE A 13 10.00 1.33 18.50
N ALA A 14 9.18 1.67 17.51
CA ALA A 14 7.87 2.25 17.74
C ALA A 14 6.93 1.24 18.40
N SER A 15 6.03 1.71 19.27
CA SER A 15 4.95 0.85 19.80
C SER A 15 3.89 0.57 18.73
N LYS A 16 3.26 -0.61 18.78
CA LYS A 16 2.15 -0.96 17.89
C LYS A 16 0.97 0.01 18.01
N THR A 17 0.76 0.60 19.18
CA THR A 17 -0.32 1.56 19.46
C THR A 17 0.13 3.02 19.33
N GLU A 18 1.35 3.26 18.85
CA GLU A 18 1.88 4.62 18.62
C GLU A 18 1.35 5.17 17.30
N ALA A 19 0.93 6.44 17.29
CA ALA A 19 0.61 7.15 16.05
C ALA A 19 1.86 7.29 15.17
N GLY A 20 1.69 7.38 13.86
CA GLY A 20 2.80 7.46 12.90
C GLY A 20 2.57 6.56 11.69
N LEU A 21 3.65 6.11 11.04
CA LEU A 21 3.54 5.27 9.85
C LEU A 21 2.90 3.91 10.18
N PHE A 22 1.93 3.49 9.38
CA PHE A 22 1.49 2.10 9.31
C PHE A 22 2.22 1.39 8.17
N HIS A 23 2.09 1.90 6.94
CA HIS A 23 2.93 1.48 5.81
C HIS A 23 3.11 2.61 4.77
N ILE A 24 4.18 2.49 3.98
CA ILE A 24 4.37 3.19 2.71
C ILE A 24 4.11 2.23 1.56
N ALA A 25 3.39 2.67 0.52
CA ALA A 25 3.05 1.84 -0.63
C ALA A 25 3.80 2.26 -1.89
N PHE A 26 4.47 1.28 -2.50
CA PHE A 26 5.13 1.44 -3.79
C PHE A 26 4.26 0.85 -4.91
N LEU A 27 3.85 1.71 -5.84
CA LEU A 27 3.07 1.35 -7.01
C LEU A 27 4.00 0.88 -8.13
N LEU A 28 3.78 -0.34 -8.61
CA LEU A 28 4.38 -0.91 -9.80
C LEU A 28 3.47 -0.69 -11.01
N SER A 29 4.05 -0.65 -12.22
CA SER A 29 3.28 -0.39 -13.44
C SER A 29 2.55 -1.63 -13.98
N ASP A 30 2.99 -2.83 -13.58
CA ASP A 30 2.34 -4.07 -13.98
C ASP A 30 2.49 -5.20 -12.95
N VAL A 31 1.56 -6.17 -13.03
CA VAL A 31 1.49 -7.36 -12.16
C VAL A 31 2.65 -8.34 -12.39
N LYS A 32 3.32 -8.29 -13.55
CA LYS A 32 4.49 -9.13 -13.85
C LYS A 32 5.66 -8.73 -12.95
N GLN A 33 5.86 -7.44 -12.71
CA GLN A 33 6.85 -6.93 -11.75
C GLN A 33 6.53 -7.34 -10.32
N LEU A 34 5.25 -7.29 -9.93
CA LEU A 34 4.80 -7.76 -8.61
C LEU A 34 5.14 -9.24 -8.43
N GLY A 35 4.89 -10.08 -9.43
CA GLY A 35 5.25 -11.50 -9.38
C GLY A 35 6.75 -11.78 -9.34
N ALA A 36 7.55 -10.97 -10.05
CA ALA A 36 9.01 -11.05 -9.95
C ALA A 36 9.50 -10.74 -8.52
N LEU A 37 8.91 -9.72 -7.88
CA LEU A 37 9.21 -9.37 -6.49
C LEU A 37 8.78 -10.47 -5.51
N ILE A 38 7.56 -11.00 -5.64
CA ILE A 38 7.08 -12.12 -4.80
C ILE A 38 8.05 -13.29 -4.85
N LYS A 39 8.47 -13.68 -6.06
CA LYS A 39 9.43 -14.78 -6.23
C LYS A 39 10.77 -14.48 -5.55
N HIS A 40 11.28 -13.26 -5.73
CA HIS A 40 12.53 -12.84 -5.12
C HIS A 40 12.47 -12.86 -3.58
N LEU A 41 11.43 -12.26 -2.98
CA LEU A 41 11.24 -12.27 -1.53
C LEU A 41 11.09 -13.70 -0.99
N SER A 42 10.41 -14.58 -1.73
CA SER A 42 10.32 -15.99 -1.37
C SER A 42 11.67 -16.71 -1.40
N ASP A 43 12.53 -16.42 -2.37
CA ASP A 43 13.88 -17.01 -2.46
C ASP A 43 14.78 -16.54 -1.32
N GLU A 44 14.64 -15.26 -0.93
CA GLU A 44 15.32 -14.66 0.23
C GLU A 44 14.67 -15.03 1.57
N LYS A 45 13.58 -15.82 1.55
CA LYS A 45 12.82 -16.25 2.74
C LYS A 45 12.30 -15.08 3.58
N ILE A 46 11.97 -13.97 2.93
CA ILE A 46 11.33 -12.82 3.56
C ILE A 46 9.82 -13.13 3.64
N PRO A 47 9.24 -13.17 4.86
CA PRO A 47 7.82 -13.43 5.01
C PRO A 47 7.00 -12.26 4.48
N ILE A 48 6.00 -12.58 3.67
CA ILE A 48 5.04 -11.61 3.12
C ILE A 48 3.62 -12.00 3.48
N ALA A 49 2.74 -11.01 3.58
CA ALA A 49 1.31 -11.16 3.45
C ALA A 49 0.86 -10.65 2.08
N GLY A 50 -0.35 -11.00 1.65
CA GLY A 50 -0.91 -10.52 0.39
C GLY A 50 -2.41 -10.25 0.52
N GLY A 51 -2.90 -9.29 -0.26
CA GLY A 51 -4.31 -8.91 -0.30
C GLY A 51 -4.73 -8.45 -1.69
N ASP A 52 -5.92 -8.86 -2.10
CA ASP A 52 -6.64 -8.26 -3.24
C ASP A 52 -7.71 -7.32 -2.69
N HIS A 53 -7.63 -6.06 -3.11
CA HIS A 53 -8.47 -4.97 -2.61
C HIS A 53 -9.60 -4.58 -3.56
N LEU A 54 -9.84 -5.36 -4.63
CA LEU A 54 -10.77 -5.05 -5.73
C LEU A 54 -10.36 -3.87 -6.62
N VAL A 55 -9.60 -2.92 -6.07
CA VAL A 55 -8.99 -1.78 -6.77
C VAL A 55 -7.51 -2.02 -7.08
N SER A 56 -6.85 -2.86 -6.28
CA SER A 56 -5.42 -3.14 -6.37
C SER A 56 -5.09 -4.54 -5.86
N GLU A 57 -3.90 -5.01 -6.21
CA GLU A 57 -3.33 -6.26 -5.72
C GLU A 57 -1.99 -5.96 -5.07
N ALA A 58 -1.82 -6.38 -3.82
CA ALA A 58 -0.74 -5.91 -2.97
C ALA A 58 -0.07 -7.03 -2.18
N ILE A 59 1.22 -6.86 -1.91
CA ILE A 59 1.95 -7.62 -0.90
C ILE A 59 2.47 -6.70 0.19
N TYR A 60 2.58 -7.25 1.39
CA TYR A 60 2.97 -6.53 2.59
C TYR A 60 4.10 -7.24 3.32
N PHE A 61 5.08 -6.47 3.75
CA PHE A 61 6.16 -6.92 4.64
C PHE A 61 6.63 -5.74 5.48
N ASN A 62 7.54 -5.98 6.42
CA ASN A 62 8.11 -4.91 7.24
C ASN A 62 9.63 -4.87 7.05
N ASP A 63 10.19 -3.67 7.19
CA ASP A 63 11.64 -3.56 7.40
C ASP A 63 12.04 -4.00 8.82
N LEU A 64 13.32 -3.85 9.15
CA LEU A 64 13.86 -4.26 10.44
C LEU A 64 13.34 -3.44 11.62
N GLU A 65 12.90 -2.19 11.41
CA GLU A 65 12.36 -1.33 12.46
C GLU A 65 10.84 -1.49 12.62
N GLY A 66 10.21 -2.29 11.75
CA GLY A 66 8.77 -2.52 11.76
C GLY A 66 7.99 -1.50 10.92
N ASN A 67 8.67 -0.73 10.06
CA ASN A 67 7.98 0.11 9.09
C ASN A 67 7.31 -0.80 8.05
N GLY A 68 5.99 -0.66 7.92
CA GLY A 68 5.25 -1.41 6.92
C GLY A 68 5.63 -0.96 5.51
N ILE A 69 5.80 -1.93 4.63
CA ILE A 69 6.04 -1.75 3.21
C ILE A 69 4.94 -2.50 2.48
N GLU A 70 4.21 -1.77 1.66
CA GLU A 70 3.31 -2.32 0.66
C GLU A 70 3.95 -2.17 -0.72
N VAL A 71 3.86 -3.21 -1.54
CA VAL A 71 4.14 -3.11 -2.97
C VAL A 71 2.95 -3.65 -3.72
N TYR A 72 2.40 -2.84 -4.63
CA TYR A 72 1.11 -3.12 -5.23
C TYR A 72 1.04 -2.72 -6.70
N THR A 73 0.00 -3.21 -7.36
CA THR A 73 -0.39 -2.81 -8.70
C THR A 73 -1.87 -2.47 -8.71
N ASP A 74 -2.20 -1.33 -9.31
CA ASP A 74 -3.59 -0.96 -9.56
C ASP A 74 -4.24 -1.88 -10.59
N ARG A 75 -5.50 -2.21 -10.35
CA ARG A 75 -6.40 -2.66 -11.41
C ARG A 75 -6.78 -1.43 -12.25
N PRO A 76 -7.05 -1.59 -13.56
CA PRO A 76 -7.55 -0.49 -14.39
C PRO A 76 -8.74 0.21 -13.72
N SER A 77 -8.66 1.54 -13.58
CA SER A 77 -9.65 2.32 -12.82
C SER A 77 -11.06 2.23 -13.39
N GLU A 78 -11.20 1.89 -14.67
CA GLU A 78 -12.49 1.67 -15.33
C GLU A 78 -13.22 0.43 -14.81
N LEU A 79 -12.51 -0.48 -14.13
CA LEU A 79 -13.07 -1.68 -13.52
C LEU A 79 -13.50 -1.46 -12.08
N TRP A 80 -13.13 -0.32 -11.47
CA TRP A 80 -13.46 -0.04 -10.08
C TRP A 80 -14.96 0.22 -9.93
N GLN A 81 -15.53 -0.36 -8.87
CA GLN A 81 -16.94 -0.17 -8.55
C GLN A 81 -17.09 0.94 -7.52
N TRP A 82 -18.12 1.77 -7.71
CA TRP A 82 -18.42 2.90 -6.84
C TRP A 82 -19.86 2.80 -6.34
N GLN A 83 -20.06 3.07 -5.06
CA GLN A 83 -21.37 3.13 -4.40
C GLN A 83 -21.46 4.42 -3.60
N ASN A 84 -22.41 5.30 -3.96
CA ASN A 84 -22.59 6.61 -3.31
C ASN A 84 -21.29 7.44 -3.24
N GLU A 85 -20.55 7.52 -4.35
CA GLU A 85 -19.23 8.15 -4.47
C GLU A 85 -18.08 7.50 -3.67
N LEU A 86 -18.33 6.38 -2.97
CA LEU A 86 -17.28 5.60 -2.31
C LEU A 86 -16.84 4.43 -3.20
N VAL A 87 -15.53 4.28 -3.39
CA VAL A 87 -14.98 3.11 -4.08
C VAL A 87 -15.13 1.88 -3.19
N VAL A 88 -15.59 0.79 -3.80
CA VAL A 88 -15.76 -0.50 -3.14
C VAL A 88 -14.38 -1.15 -3.00
N MET A 89 -14.00 -1.44 -1.77
CA MET A 89 -12.74 -2.11 -1.42
C MET A 89 -13.03 -3.28 -0.48
N ASP A 90 -12.17 -4.29 -0.52
CA ASP A 90 -12.21 -5.44 0.39
C ASP A 90 -10.78 -5.88 0.73
N THR A 91 -10.61 -6.97 1.46
CA THR A 91 -9.32 -7.66 1.62
C THR A 91 -9.54 -9.14 1.39
N LEU A 92 -9.43 -9.53 0.13
CA LEU A 92 -9.54 -10.91 -0.33
C LEU A 92 -8.17 -11.57 -0.39
N GLN A 93 -8.17 -12.90 -0.45
CA GLN A 93 -6.95 -13.67 -0.63
C GLN A 93 -6.32 -13.36 -1.99
N LEU A 94 -5.02 -13.05 -1.99
CA LEU A 94 -4.26 -12.80 -3.21
C LEU A 94 -4.06 -14.09 -4.02
N GLU A 95 -4.35 -14.05 -5.32
CA GLU A 95 -4.15 -15.16 -6.26
C GLU A 95 -2.68 -15.31 -6.70
N VAL A 96 -1.82 -15.72 -5.76
CA VAL A 96 -0.36 -15.78 -5.95
C VAL A 96 0.04 -16.65 -7.14
N THR A 97 -0.62 -17.79 -7.36
CA THR A 97 -0.31 -18.70 -8.49
C THR A 97 -0.49 -18.00 -9.83
N ARG A 98 -1.54 -17.18 -9.97
CA ARG A 98 -1.81 -16.40 -11.17
C ARG A 98 -0.72 -15.35 -11.39
N ILE A 99 -0.40 -14.57 -10.36
CA ILE A 99 0.65 -13.54 -10.40
C ILE A 99 2.01 -14.13 -10.80
N LEU A 100 2.41 -15.26 -10.19
CA LEU A 100 3.66 -15.94 -10.53
C LEU A 100 3.68 -16.47 -11.97
N THR A 101 2.52 -16.91 -12.49
CA THR A 101 2.40 -17.33 -13.88
C THR A 101 2.55 -16.15 -14.84
N GLU A 102 1.92 -15.01 -14.53
CA GLU A 102 2.01 -13.77 -15.31
C GLU A 102 3.42 -13.16 -15.31
N ALA A 103 4.18 -13.37 -14.23
CA ALA A 103 5.59 -12.99 -14.16
C ALA A 103 6.44 -13.64 -15.27
N LYS A 104 6.03 -14.80 -15.79
CA LYS A 104 6.71 -15.55 -16.87
C LYS A 104 8.22 -15.73 -16.62
N GLY A 105 8.59 -15.98 -15.36
CA GLY A 105 9.98 -16.17 -14.95
C GLY A 105 10.84 -14.89 -14.96
N ALA A 106 10.22 -13.70 -15.00
CA ALA A 106 10.92 -12.45 -14.81
C ALA A 106 11.67 -12.45 -13.47
N LYS A 107 12.87 -11.87 -13.48
CA LYS A 107 13.71 -11.72 -12.29
C LYS A 107 13.52 -10.33 -11.71
N TRP A 108 13.57 -10.25 -10.39
CA TRP A 108 13.63 -8.97 -9.70
C TRP A 108 15.04 -8.39 -9.86
N GLU A 109 15.14 -7.19 -10.44
CA GLU A 109 16.41 -6.48 -10.67
C GLU A 109 16.48 -5.17 -9.87
N GLY A 110 15.58 -4.99 -8.90
CA GLY A 110 15.38 -3.75 -8.16
C GLY A 110 14.09 -3.04 -8.57
N MET A 111 13.83 -1.88 -7.93
CA MET A 111 12.63 -1.11 -8.23
C MET A 111 12.67 -0.54 -9.65
N PRO A 112 11.61 -0.77 -10.46
CA PRO A 112 11.47 -0.17 -11.77
C PRO A 112 11.54 1.37 -11.74
N ALA A 113 12.07 1.96 -12.81
CA ALA A 113 12.26 3.41 -12.90
C ALA A 113 10.92 4.19 -12.96
N ASP A 114 9.85 3.55 -13.39
CA ASP A 114 8.50 4.08 -13.48
C ASP A 114 7.66 3.83 -12.21
N SER A 115 8.21 3.14 -11.21
CA SER A 115 7.57 2.95 -9.92
C SER A 115 7.37 4.27 -9.17
N LYS A 116 6.31 4.33 -8.37
CA LYS A 116 5.94 5.54 -7.61
C LYS A 116 5.68 5.19 -6.15
N ILE A 117 5.77 6.19 -5.27
CA ILE A 117 5.03 6.12 -4.01
C ILE A 117 3.57 6.38 -4.37
N GLY A 118 2.72 5.41 -4.09
CA GLY A 118 1.29 5.47 -4.36
C GLY A 118 0.54 6.19 -3.26
N HIS A 119 0.52 5.55 -2.08
CA HIS A 119 -0.19 6.05 -0.90
C HIS A 119 0.58 5.81 0.40
N LEU A 120 0.10 6.45 1.46
CA LEU A 120 0.56 6.25 2.83
C LEU A 120 -0.62 5.82 3.71
N HIS A 121 -0.44 4.77 4.52
CA HIS A 121 -1.31 4.52 5.66
C HIS A 121 -0.63 5.03 6.93
N LEU A 122 -1.38 5.77 7.74
CA LEU A 122 -0.94 6.34 8.99
C LEU A 122 -1.82 5.84 10.15
N LYS A 123 -1.17 5.53 11.26
CA LYS A 123 -1.83 5.34 12.55
C LYS A 123 -2.10 6.69 13.17
N THR A 124 -3.32 6.89 13.63
CA THR A 124 -3.71 8.06 14.43
C THR A 124 -4.43 7.63 15.70
N HIS A 125 -4.34 8.47 16.73
CA HIS A 125 -5.07 8.30 17.98
C HIS A 125 -6.45 8.97 17.95
N ASP A 126 -6.69 9.86 16.99
CA ASP A 126 -7.96 10.56 16.77
C ASP A 126 -8.25 10.63 15.27
N LEU A 127 -9.06 9.67 14.80
CA LEU A 127 -9.42 9.53 13.39
C LEU A 127 -10.23 10.72 12.88
N SER A 128 -11.12 11.28 13.71
CA SER A 128 -11.97 12.41 13.34
C SER A 128 -11.13 13.66 13.11
N ALA A 129 -10.27 14.03 14.07
CA ALA A 129 -9.40 15.20 13.94
C ALA A 129 -8.42 15.06 12.76
N SER A 130 -7.89 13.85 12.54
CA SER A 130 -6.98 13.59 11.41
C SER A 130 -7.70 13.71 10.07
N SER A 131 -8.91 13.18 9.96
CA SER A 131 -9.74 13.29 8.76
C SER A 131 -10.05 14.74 8.42
N GLU A 132 -10.49 15.54 9.41
CA GLU A 132 -10.78 16.97 9.20
C GLU A 132 -9.56 17.74 8.66
N PHE A 133 -8.36 17.43 9.15
CA PHE A 133 -7.13 18.04 8.65
C PHE A 133 -6.91 17.73 7.16
N TYR A 134 -7.02 16.47 6.74
CA TYR A 134 -6.81 16.11 5.34
C TYR A 134 -7.92 16.63 4.42
N LEU A 135 -9.16 16.71 4.89
CA LEU A 135 -10.25 17.32 4.13
C LEU A 135 -9.98 18.82 3.85
N GLN A 136 -9.33 19.54 4.79
CA GLN A 136 -8.92 20.93 4.58
C GLN A 136 -7.84 21.08 3.49
N LEU A 137 -7.08 20.03 3.19
CA LEU A 137 -6.10 20.00 2.09
C LEU A 137 -6.74 19.72 0.72
N GLY A 138 -8.05 19.46 0.67
CA GLY A 138 -8.79 19.21 -0.57
C GLY A 138 -9.02 17.73 -0.89
N PHE A 139 -8.62 16.81 -0.01
CA PHE A 139 -8.99 15.40 -0.13
C PHE A 139 -10.49 15.19 0.12
N GLN A 140 -10.99 14.05 -0.34
CA GLN A 140 -12.34 13.57 -0.15
C GLN A 140 -12.29 12.14 0.39
N VAL A 141 -13.35 11.72 1.08
CA VAL A 141 -13.48 10.32 1.49
C VAL A 141 -13.73 9.46 0.26
N ALA A 142 -12.78 8.59 -0.04
CA ALA A 142 -12.84 7.63 -1.15
C ALA A 142 -13.43 6.29 -0.69
N SER A 143 -13.11 5.84 0.52
CA SER A 143 -13.68 4.63 1.10
C SER A 143 -13.61 4.68 2.63
N ALA A 144 -14.33 3.79 3.31
CA ALA A 144 -14.35 3.73 4.76
C ALA A 144 -14.53 2.29 5.27
N LEU A 145 -13.78 1.96 6.31
CA LEU A 145 -13.92 0.74 7.11
C LEU A 145 -14.15 1.13 8.58
N PRO A 146 -14.59 0.22 9.47
CA PRO A 146 -14.92 0.58 10.86
C PRO A 146 -13.80 1.29 11.64
N GLN A 147 -12.54 1.13 11.26
CA GLN A 147 -11.38 1.71 11.94
C GLN A 147 -10.39 2.42 10.98
N ALA A 148 -10.79 2.70 9.74
CA ALA A 148 -9.92 3.34 8.75
C ALA A 148 -10.73 4.20 7.77
N LEU A 149 -10.16 5.33 7.36
CA LEU A 149 -10.74 6.22 6.35
C LEU A 149 -9.76 6.38 5.20
N PHE A 150 -10.21 6.12 4.00
CA PHE A 150 -9.40 6.20 2.79
C PHE A 150 -9.71 7.54 2.12
N LEU A 151 -8.68 8.38 1.96
CA LEU A 151 -8.80 9.76 1.51
C LEU A 151 -8.07 9.95 0.19
N SER A 152 -8.73 10.56 -0.79
CA SER A 152 -8.17 10.76 -2.13
C SER A 152 -8.61 12.07 -2.78
N ASP A 153 -7.96 12.41 -3.89
CA ASP A 153 -8.48 13.36 -4.85
C ASP A 153 -8.61 12.65 -6.21
N GLN A 154 -9.27 13.29 -7.18
CA GLN A 154 -9.35 12.81 -8.57
C GLN A 154 -9.89 11.39 -8.74
N LYS A 155 -10.75 10.93 -7.82
CA LYS A 155 -11.34 9.58 -7.83
C LYS A 155 -10.29 8.46 -7.81
N TYR A 156 -9.14 8.68 -7.18
CA TYR A 156 -8.21 7.60 -6.84
C TYR A 156 -8.71 6.78 -5.64
N HIS A 157 -8.25 5.54 -5.47
CA HIS A 157 -8.74 4.69 -4.37
C HIS A 157 -8.33 5.24 -2.99
N HIS A 158 -7.10 5.74 -2.85
CA HIS A 158 -6.63 6.60 -1.75
C HIS A 158 -5.22 7.11 -1.98
N HIS A 159 -4.92 8.30 -1.47
CA HIS A 159 -3.57 8.83 -1.30
C HIS A 159 -3.10 8.70 0.15
N ILE A 160 -4.03 8.85 1.11
CA ILE A 160 -3.79 8.76 2.55
C ILE A 160 -4.88 7.87 3.16
N ALA A 161 -4.54 7.02 4.14
CA ALA A 161 -5.53 6.41 5.02
C ALA A 161 -5.08 6.30 6.49
#